data_AF-A0A8T4Z9N2-F1
#
_entry.id   AF-A0A8T4Z9N2-F1
#
_cell.length_a   1.000
_cell.length_b   1.000
_cell.length_c   1.000
_cell.angle_alpha   90.00
_cell.angle_beta   90.00
_cell.angle_gamma   90.00
#
_symmetry.space_group_name_H-M   'P 1'
#
loop_
_entity.id
_entity.type
_entity.pdbx_description
1 polymer ?
#
loop_
_entity_poly.entity_id
_entity_poly.type
_entity_poly.pdbx_seq_one_letter_code
_entity_poly.pdbx_strand_id
1 'polypeptide(L)' 'MNGDLGRVDGSLGVAIDKPNVFLSASMSGEVEVTGDIEGRVEEMARRFLTKVKSGRGVSIQVKETIPAH' A
#
# COMPACT_ATOMS: atom_id res chain seq x y z
N MET A 1 -1.70 29.18 -8.29
CA MET A 1 -2.86 28.58 -7.60
C MET A 1 -2.30 27.39 -6.84
N ASN A 2 -2.17 27.52 -5.52
CA ASN A 2 -1.25 26.72 -4.69
C ASN A 2 -1.86 25.36 -4.33
N GLY A 3 -1.41 24.30 -5.00
CA GLY A 3 -1.77 22.90 -4.67
C GLY A 3 -1.05 22.35 -3.44
N ASP A 4 -0.12 23.10 -2.85
CA ASP A 4 0.71 22.69 -1.70
C ASP A 4 0.03 22.83 -0.32
N LEU A 5 -1.22 23.33 -0.26
CA LEU A 5 -1.93 23.61 0.99
C LEU A 5 -2.68 22.40 1.60
N GLY A 6 -2.64 21.22 0.95
CA GLY A 6 -3.43 20.06 1.40
C GLY A 6 -4.94 20.26 1.22
N ARG A 7 -5.76 19.30 1.70
CA ARG A 7 -7.22 19.33 1.54
C ARG A 7 -7.81 20.52 2.30
N VAL A 8 -8.31 21.52 1.56
CA VAL A 8 -9.02 22.68 2.14
C VAL A 8 -10.45 22.31 2.53
N ASP A 9 -11.12 21.54 1.67
CA ASP A 9 -12.45 20.98 1.92
C ASP A 9 -12.37 19.45 1.82
N GLY A 10 -12.98 18.75 2.78
CA GLY A 10 -13.00 17.30 2.76
C GLY A 10 -13.78 16.74 1.57
N SER A 11 -13.26 15.71 0.91
CA SER A 11 -14.01 14.90 -0.05
C SER A 11 -14.87 13.83 0.64
N LEU A 12 -16.00 13.51 0.01
CA LEU A 12 -16.79 12.32 0.30
C LEU A 12 -16.21 11.12 -0.46
N GLY A 13 -16.24 9.94 0.14
CA GLY A 13 -15.82 8.69 -0.48
C GLY A 13 -16.90 7.63 -0.31
N VAL A 14 -17.14 6.86 -1.36
CA VAL A 14 -18.02 5.68 -1.33
C VAL A 14 -17.16 4.46 -1.60
N ALA A 15 -17.25 3.46 -0.72
CA ALA A 15 -16.61 2.17 -0.97
C ALA A 15 -17.42 1.38 -2.01
N ILE A 16 -16.74 0.77 -2.96
CA ILE A 16 -17.32 -0.06 -4.03
C ILE A 16 -16.88 -1.51 -3.83
N ASP A 17 -17.70 -2.46 -4.29
CA ASP A 17 -17.42 -3.89 -4.10
C ASP A 17 -16.26 -4.38 -4.97
N LYS A 18 -16.07 -3.80 -6.16
CA LYS A 18 -14.98 -4.09 -7.11
C LYS A 18 -14.66 -2.87 -7.98
N PRO A 19 -13.44 -2.76 -8.52
CA PRO A 19 -12.27 -3.64 -8.31
C PRO A 19 -11.64 -3.50 -6.92
N ASN A 20 -10.87 -4.52 -6.49
CA ASN A 20 -10.21 -4.57 -5.18
C ASN A 20 -8.69 -4.68 -5.32
N VAL A 21 -7.98 -4.41 -4.22
CA VAL A 21 -6.57 -4.78 -4.07
C VAL A 21 -6.49 -6.00 -3.16
N PHE A 22 -5.84 -7.07 -3.61
CA PHE A 22 -5.66 -8.28 -2.82
C PHE A 22 -4.17 -8.57 -2.60
N LEU A 23 -3.76 -8.66 -1.32
CA LEU A 23 -2.38 -8.91 -0.90
C LEU A 23 -2.29 -10.19 -0.07
N SER A 24 -1.21 -10.94 -0.25
CA SER A 24 -0.83 -12.05 0.65
C SER A 24 0.50 -11.71 1.30
N ALA A 25 0.61 -11.86 2.61
CA ALA A 25 1.82 -11.52 3.36
C ALA A 25 2.27 -12.68 4.26
N SER A 26 3.58 -12.90 4.35
CA SER A 26 4.20 -13.88 5.24
C SER A 26 5.44 -13.30 5.90
N MET A 27 5.82 -13.81 7.07
CA MET A 27 7.05 -13.36 7.76
C MET A 27 8.28 -13.80 6.97
N SER A 28 9.28 -12.93 6.87
CA SER A 28 10.55 -13.21 6.19
C SER A 28 11.72 -12.48 6.87
N GLY A 29 12.95 -12.77 6.42
CA GLY A 29 14.16 -12.09 6.90
C GLY A 29 14.27 -10.65 6.40
N GLU A 30 13.79 -10.40 5.18
CA GLU A 30 13.87 -9.09 4.51
C GLU A 30 12.49 -8.61 4.07
N VAL A 31 12.37 -7.34 3.69
CA VAL A 31 11.13 -6.82 3.09
C VAL A 31 11.22 -7.04 1.59
N GLU A 32 10.35 -7.91 1.08
CA GLU A 32 10.27 -8.26 -0.33
C GLU A 32 8.81 -8.12 -0.77
N VAL A 33 8.61 -7.53 -1.95
CA VAL A 33 7.28 -7.39 -2.54
C VAL A 33 7.36 -7.92 -3.98
N THR A 34 6.32 -8.60 -4.42
CA THR A 34 6.21 -9.09 -5.80
C THR A 34 4.82 -8.82 -6.36
N GLY A 35 4.73 -8.62 -7.67
CA GLY A 35 3.48 -8.37 -8.39
C GLY A 35 3.29 -6.91 -8.78
N ASP A 36 2.09 -6.54 -9.21
CA ASP A 36 1.78 -5.18 -9.65
C ASP A 36 1.97 -4.16 -8.52
N ILE A 37 2.24 -2.89 -8.87
CA ILE A 37 2.44 -1.78 -7.93
C ILE A 37 3.46 -2.02 -6.81
N GLU A 38 4.43 -2.93 -7.05
CA GLU A 38 5.46 -3.38 -6.09
C GLU A 38 6.09 -2.23 -5.29
N GLY A 39 6.66 -1.23 -5.96
CA GLY A 39 7.35 -0.14 -5.29
C GLY A 39 6.46 0.67 -4.33
N ARG A 40 5.18 0.86 -4.67
CA ARG A 40 4.22 1.55 -3.78
C ARG A 40 3.90 0.71 -2.55
N VAL A 41 3.74 -0.60 -2.74
CA VAL A 41 3.44 -1.53 -1.65
C VAL A 41 4.66 -1.70 -0.75
N GLU A 42 5.87 -1.78 -1.31
CA GLU A 42 7.12 -1.88 -0.57
C GLU A 42 7.35 -0.63 0.28
N GLU A 43 7.18 0.57 -0.29
CA GLU A 43 7.29 1.82 0.45
C GLU A 43 6.32 1.86 1.64
N MET A 44 5.06 1.45 1.41
CA MET A 44 4.04 1.41 2.44
C MET A 44 4.36 0.37 3.53
N ALA A 45 4.83 -0.81 3.14
CA ALA A 45 5.23 -1.88 4.05
C ALA A 45 6.40 -1.45 4.95
N ARG A 46 7.44 -0.83 4.36
CA ARG A 46 8.60 -0.30 5.11
C ARG A 46 8.17 0.78 6.11
N ARG A 47 7.32 1.72 5.70
CA ARG A 47 6.76 2.76 6.59
C ARG A 47 5.96 2.16 7.74
N PHE A 48 5.12 1.18 7.44
CA PHE A 48 4.32 0.48 8.45
C PHE A 48 5.21 -0.28 9.45
N LEU A 49 6.13 -1.11 8.97
CA LEU A 49 7.04 -1.91 9.80
C LEU A 49 7.92 -1.05 10.71
N THR A 50 8.39 0.09 10.20
CA THR A 50 9.13 1.09 10.98
C THR A 50 8.27 1.64 12.12
N LYS A 51 7.00 1.98 11.83
CA LYS A 51 6.08 2.55 12.83
C LYS A 51 5.71 1.55 13.93
N VAL A 52 5.58 0.27 13.60
CA VAL A 52 5.26 -0.79 14.58
C VAL A 52 6.49 -1.39 15.26
N LYS A 53 7.71 -0.96 14.89
CA LYS A 53 8.99 -1.45 15.44
C LYS A 53 9.11 -2.98 15.42
N SER A 54 8.59 -3.62 14.36
CA SER A 54 8.51 -5.09 14.27
C SER A 54 9.88 -5.76 14.30
N GLY A 55 10.91 -5.11 13.74
CA GLY A 55 12.26 -5.69 13.60
C GLY A 55 12.34 -6.92 12.68
N ARG A 56 11.21 -7.33 12.09
CA ARG A 56 11.07 -8.48 11.18
C ARG A 56 10.75 -8.03 9.77
N GLY A 57 11.24 -8.78 8.79
CA GLY A 57 10.87 -8.65 7.38
C GLY A 57 9.48 -9.21 7.08
N VAL A 58 8.99 -8.90 5.88
CA VAL A 58 7.73 -9.43 5.35
C VAL A 58 7.88 -9.66 3.85
N SER A 59 7.42 -10.80 3.38
CA SER A 59 7.28 -11.11 1.96
C SER A 59 5.82 -10.91 1.59
N ILE A 60 5.57 -10.02 0.62
CA ILE A 60 4.23 -9.64 0.17
C ILE A 60 4.07 -9.98 -1.31
N GLN A 61 2.96 -10.63 -1.65
CA GLN A 61 2.54 -10.86 -3.02
C GLN A 61 1.27 -10.06 -3.31
N VAL A 62 1.32 -9.21 -4.34
CA VAL A 62 0.17 -8.49 -4.89
C VAL A 62 -0.54 -9.41 -5.88
N LYS A 63 -1.75 -9.85 -5.54
CA LYS A 63 -2.54 -10.78 -6.38
C LYS A 63 -3.51 -10.07 -7.32
N GLU A 64 -4.09 -8.98 -6.86
CA GLU A 64 -5.06 -8.18 -7.63
C GLU A 64 -4.84 -6.70 -7.35
N THR A 65 -5.04 -5.87 -8.38
CA THR A 65 -4.97 -4.41 -8.28
C THR A 65 -6.17 -3.75 -8.96
N ILE A 66 -6.39 -2.48 -8.63
CA ILE A 66 -7.31 -1.62 -9.35
C ILE A 66 -6.57 -1.09 -10.60
N PRO A 67 -7.05 -1.38 -11.83
CA PRO A 67 -6.37 -0.97 -13.05
C PRO A 67 -6.18 0.54 -13.15
N ALA A 68 -5.04 0.97 -13.69
CA ALA A 68 -4.86 2.37 -14.11
C ALA A 68 -5.70 2.65 -15.36
N HIS A 69 -6.28 3.86 -15.45
CA HIS A 69 -7.02 4.34 -16.61
C HIS A 69 -6.20 5.36 -17.38
#